data_AF-A0A849HJW5-F1
#
_entry.id   AF-A0A849HJW5-F1
#
_cell.length_a   1.000
_cell.length_b   1.000
_cell.length_c   1.000
_cell.angle_alpha   90.00
_cell.angle_beta   90.00
_cell.angle_gamma   90.00
#
_symmetry.space_group_name_H-M   'P 1'
#
loop_
_entity.id
_entity.type
_entity.pdbx_description
1 polymer ?
#
loop_
_entity_poly.entity_id
_entity_poly.type
_entity_poly.pdbx_seq_one_letter_code
_entity_poly.pdbx_strand_id
1 'polypeptide(L)'
;MHTLYIGSHGVHVAVGRHLRELEAKLAGSGHVPAAKSLRQVRAALEHTAAFEQLAGSVVSRTYPNDLTGEHRDPPAAGRLAQAVADWDIVSHRVLVDSTHTADLLLAARTQALILAGSNALLRGSVAAGHVEQEHYRDRLDPALVIAQARWESIARIWAKLTPVSHRRTDHELACASGEVRAALREVLVDGAVASSAAVMAQRTDINRVPSLVGQVLAANLDLAHLVDDVAEDPRMTGAARAVNTMAIAARRQSSHTPVIIDDSPHKATVTPQDLLANRAVLLPVVVRAEVVDASGALVDAAGAAMSAGAQLGTTTSQLQHGGEPSTRVGRPLEDRTLVSARTDQPGPCCER
;
A
#
# COMPACT_ATOMS: atom_id res chain seq x y z
N MET A 1 -23.38 -14.25 12.74
CA MET A 1 -22.80 -14.11 14.09
C MET A 1 -21.41 -13.46 14.08
N HIS A 2 -20.44 -13.95 13.31
CA HIS A 2 -19.11 -13.30 13.18
C HIS A 2 -19.15 -11.81 12.85
N THR A 3 -19.93 -11.41 11.85
CA THR A 3 -20.11 -10.00 11.48
C THR A 3 -20.70 -9.17 12.61
N LEU A 4 -21.60 -9.76 13.41
CA LEU A 4 -22.20 -9.10 14.57
C LEU A 4 -21.17 -8.93 15.69
N TYR A 5 -20.33 -9.94 15.94
CA TYR A 5 -19.24 -9.87 16.93
C TYR A 5 -18.20 -8.81 16.55
N ILE A 6 -17.70 -8.84 15.30
CA ILE A 6 -16.71 -7.86 14.83
C ILE A 6 -17.32 -6.45 14.77
N GLY A 7 -18.56 -6.33 14.30
CA GLY A 7 -19.30 -5.08 14.26
C GLY A 7 -19.52 -4.49 15.66
N SER A 8 -19.92 -5.31 16.63
CA SER A 8 -20.11 -4.86 18.02
C SER A 8 -18.82 -4.48 18.69
N HIS A 9 -17.74 -5.23 18.46
CA HIS A 9 -16.40 -4.89 18.96
C HIS A 9 -15.94 -3.53 18.40
N GLY A 10 -16.12 -3.31 17.09
CA GLY A 10 -15.79 -2.03 16.46
C GLY A 10 -16.59 -0.85 17.05
N VAL A 11 -17.89 -1.03 17.28
CA VAL A 11 -18.74 -0.03 17.93
C VAL A 11 -18.33 0.18 19.39
N HIS A 12 -18.03 -0.89 20.14
CA HIS A 12 -17.56 -0.82 21.52
C HIS A 12 -16.28 0.01 21.64
N VAL A 13 -15.28 -0.24 20.78
CA VAL A 13 -14.03 0.52 20.73
C VAL A 13 -14.29 2.00 20.39
N ALA A 14 -15.16 2.27 19.42
CA ALA A 14 -15.50 3.63 19.00
C ALA A 14 -16.21 4.42 20.12
N VAL A 15 -17.19 3.79 20.79
CA VAL A 15 -17.91 4.38 21.94
C VAL A 15 -16.97 4.58 23.13
N GLY A 16 -16.08 3.62 23.41
CA GLY A 16 -15.07 3.74 24.46
C GLY A 16 -14.08 4.88 24.22
N ARG A 17 -13.66 5.09 22.96
CA ARG A 17 -12.86 6.28 22.58
C ARG A 17 -13.66 7.56 22.80
N HIS A 18 -14.91 7.61 22.36
CA HIS A 18 -15.77 8.79 22.54
C HIS A 18 -15.97 9.14 24.02
N LEU A 19 -16.15 8.13 24.88
CA LEU A 19 -16.26 8.32 26.32
C LEU A 19 -15.00 8.96 26.92
N ARG A 20 -13.82 8.44 26.59
CA ARG A 20 -12.53 9.02 27.05
C ARG A 20 -12.35 10.47 26.60
N GLU A 21 -12.76 10.80 25.37
CA GLU A 21 -12.71 12.18 24.86
C GLU A 21 -13.67 13.12 25.62
N LEU A 22 -14.83 12.63 26.06
CA LEU A 22 -15.76 13.40 26.88
C LEU A 22 -15.26 13.56 28.32
N GLU A 23 -14.67 12.52 28.91
CA GLU A 23 -14.09 12.57 30.25
C GLU A 23 -12.88 13.52 30.32
N ALA A 24 -12.02 13.50 29.30
CA ALA A 24 -10.91 14.46 29.18
C ALA A 24 -11.40 15.91 29.06
N LYS A 25 -12.51 16.14 28.33
CA LYS A 25 -13.12 17.48 28.22
C LYS A 25 -13.76 17.94 29.53
N LEU A 26 -14.41 17.04 30.26
CA LEU A 26 -14.94 17.35 31.58
C LEU A 26 -13.80 17.73 32.56
N ALA A 27 -12.72 16.95 32.56
CA ALA A 27 -11.57 17.19 33.43
C ALA A 27 -10.85 18.52 33.12
N GLY A 28 -10.75 18.91 31.84
CA GLY A 28 -10.07 20.14 31.44
C GLY A 28 -10.93 21.42 31.48
N SER A 29 -12.24 21.31 31.27
CA SER A 29 -13.12 22.48 31.03
C SER A 29 -14.24 22.65 32.07
N GLY A 30 -14.44 21.68 32.97
CA GLY A 30 -15.47 21.73 34.02
C GLY A 30 -16.93 21.65 33.54
N HIS A 31 -17.17 21.64 32.22
CA HIS A 31 -18.52 21.61 31.64
C HIS A 31 -18.60 20.67 30.43
N VAL A 32 -19.67 19.87 30.37
CA VAL A 32 -20.05 19.06 29.21
C VAL A 32 -21.44 19.55 28.76
N PRO A 33 -21.66 19.85 27.46
CA PRO A 33 -22.96 20.31 26.98
C PRO A 33 -24.09 19.33 27.33
N ALA A 34 -25.24 19.84 27.78
CA ALA A 34 -26.38 19.03 28.22
C ALA A 34 -26.92 18.01 27.18
N ALA A 35 -26.61 18.21 25.89
CA ALA A 35 -26.93 17.28 24.80
C ALA A 35 -25.98 16.07 24.69
N LYS A 36 -24.90 16.00 25.49
CA LYS A 36 -23.92 14.91 25.51
C LYS A 36 -23.88 14.28 26.90
N SER A 37 -24.86 13.44 27.17
CA SER A 37 -24.98 12.75 28.44
C SER A 37 -23.89 11.66 28.55
N LEU A 38 -22.88 11.89 29.39
CA LEU A 38 -21.90 10.86 29.79
C LEU A 38 -22.60 9.56 30.26
N ARG A 39 -23.77 9.70 30.89
CA ARG A 39 -24.61 8.58 31.32
C ARG A 39 -25.13 7.75 30.13
N GLN A 40 -25.59 8.40 29.06
CA GLN A 40 -26.04 7.72 27.84
C GLN A 40 -24.90 7.00 27.13
N VAL A 41 -23.71 7.61 27.07
CA VAL A 41 -22.53 6.99 26.45
C VAL A 41 -22.06 5.78 27.26
N ARG A 42 -22.09 5.85 28.61
CA ARG A 42 -21.79 4.70 29.48
C ARG A 42 -22.80 3.58 29.31
N ALA A 43 -24.10 3.88 29.29
CA ALA A 43 -25.13 2.88 29.04
C ALA A 43 -25.00 2.22 27.65
N ALA A 44 -24.66 3.00 26.62
CA ALA A 44 -24.38 2.46 25.28
C ALA A 44 -23.13 1.55 25.28
N LEU A 45 -22.11 1.88 26.06
CA LEU A 45 -20.91 1.05 26.21
C LEU A 45 -21.24 -0.30 26.89
N GLU A 46 -22.03 -0.27 27.96
CA GLU A 46 -22.50 -1.48 28.66
C GLU A 46 -23.35 -2.38 27.75
N HIS A 47 -24.30 -1.79 27.01
CA HIS A 47 -25.14 -2.55 26.08
C HIS A 47 -24.33 -3.17 24.93
N THR A 48 -23.37 -2.43 24.38
CA THR A 48 -22.50 -2.94 23.31
C THR A 48 -21.55 -4.02 23.82
N ALA A 49 -21.04 -3.90 25.06
CA ALA A 49 -20.24 -4.93 25.71
C ALA A 49 -21.04 -6.23 25.93
N ALA A 50 -22.28 -6.13 26.42
CA ALA A 50 -23.15 -7.30 26.60
C ALA A 50 -23.46 -8.00 25.27
N PHE A 51 -23.76 -7.22 24.22
CA PHE A 51 -23.98 -7.77 22.88
C PHE A 51 -22.73 -8.45 22.32
N GLU A 52 -21.56 -7.82 22.46
CA GLU A 52 -20.28 -8.38 22.04
C GLU A 52 -19.96 -9.69 22.76
N GLN A 53 -20.18 -9.77 24.08
CA GLN A 53 -19.98 -11.00 24.85
C GLN A 53 -20.91 -12.13 24.39
N LEU A 54 -22.18 -11.82 24.12
CA LEU A 54 -23.12 -12.81 23.60
C LEU A 54 -22.71 -13.29 22.21
N ALA A 55 -22.39 -12.38 21.29
CA ALA A 55 -21.94 -12.72 19.95
C ALA A 55 -20.61 -13.50 19.97
N GLY A 56 -19.69 -13.11 20.85
CA GLY A 56 -18.40 -13.76 21.08
C GLY A 56 -18.55 -15.16 21.66
N SER A 57 -19.51 -15.39 22.56
CA SER A 57 -19.79 -16.71 23.12
C SER A 57 -20.34 -17.71 22.09
N VAL A 58 -21.08 -17.21 21.09
CA VAL A 58 -21.57 -18.04 19.98
C VAL A 58 -20.43 -18.30 19.00
N VAL A 59 -19.67 -17.26 18.65
CA VAL A 59 -18.52 -17.36 17.75
C VAL A 59 -17.45 -18.30 18.33
N SER A 60 -17.10 -18.22 19.61
CA SER A 60 -16.08 -19.10 20.21
C SER A 60 -16.47 -20.57 20.26
N ARG A 61 -17.78 -20.88 20.27
CA ARG A 61 -18.29 -22.25 20.23
C ARG A 61 -18.38 -22.82 18.83
N THR A 62 -18.65 -21.95 17.84
CA THR A 62 -18.91 -22.35 16.45
C THR A 62 -17.70 -22.16 15.53
N TYR A 63 -16.74 -21.31 15.90
CA TYR A 63 -15.55 -21.03 15.09
C TYR A 63 -14.29 -21.61 15.73
N PRO A 64 -13.37 -22.21 14.94
CA PRO A 64 -13.47 -22.46 13.50
C PRO A 64 -14.20 -23.78 13.16
N ASN A 65 -14.69 -24.52 14.17
CA ASN A 65 -15.12 -25.90 13.99
C ASN A 65 -16.35 -26.09 13.09
N ASP A 66 -17.33 -25.18 13.06
CA ASP A 66 -18.48 -25.28 12.16
C ASP A 66 -18.12 -24.96 10.70
N LEU A 67 -16.92 -24.42 10.44
CA LEU A 67 -16.39 -24.26 9.08
C LEU A 67 -15.68 -25.53 8.59
N THR A 68 -15.48 -26.54 9.44
CA THR A 68 -14.78 -27.79 9.07
C THR A 68 -15.59 -28.74 8.19
N GLY A 69 -16.77 -28.30 7.72
CA GLY A 69 -17.61 -29.03 6.76
C GLY A 69 -18.22 -28.18 5.64
N GLU A 70 -17.99 -26.86 5.61
CA GLU A 70 -18.27 -26.07 4.41
C GLU A 70 -17.22 -26.43 3.36
N HIS A 71 -17.65 -26.90 2.19
CA HIS A 71 -16.77 -27.09 1.06
C HIS A 71 -16.15 -25.74 0.70
N ARG A 72 -14.89 -25.55 1.11
CA ARG A 72 -14.04 -24.50 0.58
C ARG A 72 -13.27 -25.10 -0.57
N ASP A 73 -13.32 -24.43 -1.72
CA ASP A 73 -12.38 -24.72 -2.78
C ASP A 73 -10.97 -24.65 -2.21
N PRO A 74 -10.10 -25.63 -2.54
CA PRO A 74 -8.73 -25.59 -2.09
C PRO A 74 -8.07 -24.31 -2.63
N PRO A 75 -7.19 -23.66 -1.84
CA PRO A 75 -6.48 -22.48 -2.29
C PRO A 75 -5.78 -22.75 -3.62
N ALA A 76 -6.09 -21.93 -4.63
CA ALA A 76 -5.48 -22.04 -5.94
C ALA A 76 -4.08 -21.39 -5.90
N ALA A 77 -3.03 -22.19 -6.08
CA ALA A 77 -1.64 -21.75 -5.96
C ALA A 77 -1.27 -20.54 -6.84
N GLY A 78 -1.98 -20.31 -7.95
CA GLY A 78 -1.77 -19.17 -8.85
C GLY A 78 -2.60 -17.91 -8.53
N ARG A 79 -3.57 -18.00 -7.61
CA ARG A 79 -4.54 -16.93 -7.36
C ARG A 79 -3.88 -15.64 -6.84
N LEU A 80 -2.93 -15.77 -5.92
CA LEU A 80 -2.21 -14.59 -5.41
C LEU A 80 -1.43 -13.88 -6.52
N ALA A 81 -0.73 -14.65 -7.37
CA ALA A 81 0.01 -14.10 -8.50
C ALA A 81 -0.93 -13.35 -9.47
N GLN A 82 -2.07 -13.95 -9.79
CA GLN A 82 -3.09 -13.33 -10.64
C GLN A 82 -3.66 -12.06 -10.01
N ALA A 83 -4.05 -12.11 -8.73
CA ALA A 83 -4.64 -10.97 -8.04
C ALA A 83 -3.69 -9.77 -7.99
N VAL A 84 -2.40 -10.02 -7.78
CA VAL A 84 -1.37 -8.96 -7.81
C VAL A 84 -1.19 -8.40 -9.22
N ALA A 85 -1.18 -9.24 -10.26
CA ALA A 85 -1.09 -8.78 -11.64
C ALA A 85 -2.32 -7.95 -12.06
N ASP A 86 -3.52 -8.38 -11.68
CA ASP A 86 -4.75 -7.65 -11.94
C ASP A 86 -4.76 -6.30 -11.19
N TRP A 87 -4.28 -6.29 -9.95
CA TRP A 87 -4.09 -5.06 -9.19
C TRP A 87 -3.14 -4.09 -9.88
N ASP A 88 -2.00 -4.57 -10.37
CA ASP A 88 -1.01 -3.75 -11.05
C ASP A 88 -1.61 -3.06 -12.29
N ILE A 89 -2.30 -3.82 -13.14
CA ILE A 89 -2.97 -3.30 -14.34
C ILE A 89 -4.05 -2.28 -13.98
N VAL A 90 -4.93 -2.63 -13.05
CA VAL A 90 -6.07 -1.77 -12.67
C VAL A 90 -5.60 -0.50 -11.99
N SER A 91 -4.61 -0.59 -11.09
CA SER A 91 -4.07 0.58 -10.38
C SER A 91 -3.40 1.56 -11.34
N HIS A 92 -2.57 1.10 -12.27
CA HIS A 92 -1.99 1.95 -13.30
C HIS A 92 -3.06 2.60 -14.17
N ARG A 93 -4.01 1.82 -14.67
CA ARG A 93 -5.09 2.34 -15.53
C ARG A 93 -5.92 3.42 -14.85
N VAL A 94 -6.30 3.20 -13.59
CA VAL A 94 -7.15 4.15 -12.86
C VAL A 94 -6.36 5.41 -12.48
N LEU A 95 -5.09 5.29 -12.07
CA LEU A 95 -4.33 6.41 -11.55
C LEU A 95 -3.74 7.32 -12.62
N VAL A 96 -3.46 6.84 -13.83
CA VAL A 96 -2.96 7.68 -14.95
C VAL A 96 -3.87 8.87 -15.23
N ASP A 97 -5.19 8.69 -15.12
CA ASP A 97 -6.18 9.74 -15.39
C ASP A 97 -6.84 10.31 -14.12
N SER A 98 -6.50 9.79 -12.93
CA SER A 98 -7.18 10.17 -11.67
C SER A 98 -6.35 11.12 -10.82
N THR A 99 -6.94 12.28 -10.51
CA THR A 99 -6.47 13.21 -9.47
C THR A 99 -7.24 13.03 -8.15
N HIS A 100 -8.02 11.94 -8.03
CA HIS A 100 -8.82 11.70 -6.84
C HIS A 100 -7.98 11.10 -5.71
N THR A 101 -7.83 11.87 -4.63
CA THR A 101 -7.08 11.46 -3.43
C THR A 101 -7.60 10.19 -2.76
N ALA A 102 -8.85 9.79 -2.99
CA ALA A 102 -9.39 8.54 -2.48
C ALA A 102 -8.81 7.30 -3.20
N ASP A 103 -8.60 7.40 -4.52
CA ASP A 103 -7.99 6.32 -5.30
C ASP A 103 -6.51 6.18 -4.94
N LEU A 104 -5.79 7.32 -4.82
CA LEU A 104 -4.41 7.35 -4.33
C LEU A 104 -4.28 6.78 -2.91
N LEU A 105 -5.23 7.08 -2.03
CA LEU A 105 -5.29 6.50 -0.68
C LEU A 105 -5.45 4.98 -0.72
N LEU A 106 -6.38 4.48 -1.54
CA LEU A 106 -6.64 3.06 -1.67
C LEU A 106 -5.43 2.34 -2.27
N ALA A 107 -4.81 2.92 -3.29
CA ALA A 107 -3.59 2.41 -3.89
C ALA A 107 -2.45 2.32 -2.89
N ALA A 108 -2.17 3.41 -2.17
CA ALA A 108 -1.10 3.44 -1.18
C ALA A 108 -1.29 2.41 -0.05
N ARG A 109 -2.53 2.23 0.44
CA ARG A 109 -2.84 1.20 1.45
C ARG A 109 -2.72 -0.22 0.92
N THR A 110 -3.15 -0.44 -0.31
CA THR A 110 -3.09 -1.77 -0.94
C THR A 110 -1.65 -2.15 -1.21
N GLN A 111 -0.82 -1.21 -1.67
CA GLN A 111 0.60 -1.45 -1.90
C GLN A 111 1.37 -1.71 -0.59
N ALA A 112 1.08 -0.94 0.48
CA ALA A 112 1.61 -1.24 1.82
C ALA A 112 1.24 -2.67 2.29
N LEU A 113 -0.01 -3.09 2.07
CA LEU A 113 -0.48 -4.44 2.39
C LEU A 113 0.26 -5.51 1.57
N ILE A 114 0.45 -5.27 0.27
CA ILE A 114 1.19 -6.18 -0.62
C ILE A 114 2.62 -6.34 -0.13
N LEU A 115 3.33 -5.26 0.19
CA LEU A 115 4.71 -5.33 0.70
C LEU A 115 4.80 -6.07 2.04
N ALA A 116 3.86 -5.82 2.96
CA ALA A 116 3.77 -6.54 4.23
C ALA A 116 3.55 -8.06 4.00
N GLY A 117 2.67 -8.39 3.04
CA GLY A 117 2.39 -9.75 2.63
C GLY A 117 3.60 -10.43 1.98
N SER A 118 4.26 -9.76 1.05
CA SER A 118 5.50 -10.20 0.41
C SER A 118 6.60 -10.48 1.42
N ASN A 119 6.76 -9.62 2.44
CA ASN A 119 7.73 -9.85 3.50
C ASN A 119 7.36 -11.09 4.34
N ALA A 120 6.09 -11.30 4.66
CA ALA A 120 5.64 -12.52 5.33
C ALA A 120 5.87 -13.80 4.50
N LEU A 121 5.63 -13.75 3.20
CA LEU A 121 5.88 -14.85 2.27
C LEU A 121 7.37 -15.16 2.15
N LEU A 122 8.23 -14.13 2.03
CA LEU A 122 9.68 -14.31 2.00
C LEU A 122 10.20 -14.97 3.28
N ARG A 123 9.67 -14.63 4.46
CA ARG A 123 10.01 -15.36 5.70
C ARG A 123 9.66 -16.85 5.61
N GLY A 124 8.53 -17.18 5.01
CA GLY A 124 8.16 -18.57 4.70
C GLY A 124 9.15 -19.24 3.75
N SER A 125 9.56 -18.54 2.68
CA SER A 125 10.54 -19.04 1.71
C SER A 125 11.94 -19.20 2.31
N VAL A 126 12.37 -18.33 3.22
CA VAL A 126 13.63 -18.47 3.98
C VAL A 126 13.56 -19.72 4.87
N ALA A 127 12.47 -19.92 5.60
CA ALA A 127 12.29 -21.10 6.43
C ALA A 127 12.26 -22.41 5.61
N ALA A 128 11.83 -22.35 4.36
CA ALA A 128 11.85 -23.45 3.40
C ALA A 128 13.19 -23.60 2.63
N GLY A 129 14.15 -22.69 2.82
CA GLY A 129 15.47 -22.73 2.16
C GLY A 129 15.50 -22.23 0.71
N HIS A 130 14.47 -21.52 0.25
CA HIS A 130 14.39 -20.96 -1.12
C HIS A 130 14.98 -19.55 -1.24
N VAL A 131 15.26 -18.91 -0.11
CA VAL A 131 15.90 -17.58 -0.05
C VAL A 131 17.00 -17.65 1.00
N GLU A 132 18.17 -17.11 0.67
CA GLU A 132 19.30 -17.03 1.59
C GLU A 132 18.96 -16.15 2.81
N GLN A 133 19.16 -16.71 4.00
CA GLN A 133 18.76 -16.07 5.25
C GLN A 133 19.52 -14.77 5.53
N GLU A 134 20.81 -14.71 5.20
CA GLU A 134 21.66 -13.53 5.39
C GLU A 134 21.22 -12.40 4.46
N HIS A 135 21.09 -12.69 3.16
CA HIS A 135 20.58 -11.72 2.18
C HIS A 135 19.20 -11.17 2.57
N TYR A 136 18.29 -12.05 3.02
CA TYR A 136 16.97 -11.62 3.46
C TYR A 136 17.03 -10.66 4.66
N ARG A 137 17.80 -11.01 5.70
CA ARG A 137 17.88 -10.21 6.93
C ARG A 137 18.59 -8.88 6.73
N ASP A 138 19.68 -8.86 5.97
CA ASP A 138 20.54 -7.69 5.89
C ASP A 138 20.12 -6.70 4.80
N ARG A 139 19.38 -7.17 3.77
CA ARG A 139 18.99 -6.34 2.63
C ARG A 139 17.49 -6.29 2.37
N LEU A 140 16.82 -7.43 2.26
CA LEU A 140 15.40 -7.46 1.84
C LEU A 140 14.45 -6.96 2.92
N ASP A 141 14.52 -7.51 4.13
CA ASP A 141 13.60 -7.16 5.22
C ASP A 141 13.66 -5.65 5.56
N PRO A 142 14.84 -5.02 5.76
CA PRO A 142 14.90 -3.59 6.03
C PRO A 142 14.33 -2.74 4.88
N ALA A 143 14.64 -3.08 3.63
CA ALA A 143 14.18 -2.31 2.48
C ALA A 143 12.65 -2.42 2.29
N LEU A 144 12.08 -3.61 2.47
CA LEU A 144 10.63 -3.83 2.43
C LEU A 144 9.89 -3.08 3.54
N VAL A 145 10.43 -3.12 4.77
CA VAL A 145 9.85 -2.39 5.92
C VAL A 145 9.86 -0.88 5.68
N ILE A 146 10.97 -0.34 5.15
CA ILE A 146 11.06 1.09 4.81
C ILE A 146 10.07 1.46 3.70
N ALA A 147 10.02 0.69 2.61
CA ALA A 147 9.08 0.95 1.51
C ALA A 147 7.62 0.87 1.98
N GLN A 148 7.26 -0.15 2.76
CA GLN A 148 5.94 -0.24 3.38
C GLN A 148 5.62 0.99 4.23
N ALA A 149 6.55 1.42 5.10
CA ALA A 149 6.35 2.59 5.96
C ALA A 149 6.16 3.88 5.16
N ARG A 150 6.82 4.02 4.00
CA ARG A 150 6.62 5.17 3.08
C ARG A 150 5.25 5.14 2.43
N TRP A 151 4.79 3.98 1.96
CA TRP A 151 3.41 3.82 1.48
C TRP A 151 2.37 4.14 2.54
N GLU A 152 2.57 3.70 3.79
CA GLU A 152 1.67 4.06 4.89
C GLU A 152 1.71 5.57 5.20
N SER A 153 2.89 6.19 5.07
CA SER A 153 3.05 7.63 5.27
C SER A 153 2.26 8.43 4.24
N ILE A 154 2.41 8.11 2.95
CA ILE A 154 1.68 8.82 1.90
C ILE A 154 0.18 8.52 1.97
N ALA A 155 -0.22 7.28 2.34
CA ALA A 155 -1.61 6.96 2.63
C ALA A 155 -2.20 7.84 3.73
N ARG A 156 -1.44 8.16 4.79
CA ARG A 156 -1.91 9.10 5.83
C ARG A 156 -2.07 10.52 5.31
N ILE A 157 -1.23 10.96 4.38
CA ILE A 157 -1.35 12.27 3.72
C ILE A 157 -2.63 12.29 2.88
N TRP A 158 -2.82 11.31 2.00
CA TRP A 158 -4.03 11.20 1.19
C TRP A 158 -5.30 11.11 2.02
N ALA A 159 -5.30 10.31 3.10
CA ALA A 159 -6.45 10.21 4.00
C ALA A 159 -6.84 11.55 4.64
N LYS A 160 -5.87 12.43 4.94
CA LYS A 160 -6.16 13.78 5.44
C LYS A 160 -6.73 14.66 4.32
N LEU A 161 -6.15 14.57 3.13
CA LEU A 161 -6.53 15.39 1.99
C LEU A 161 -7.86 14.95 1.35
N THR A 162 -8.35 13.73 1.55
CA THR A 162 -9.61 13.26 0.96
C THR A 162 -10.84 13.98 1.55
N PRO A 163 -11.57 14.79 0.75
CA PRO A 163 -12.83 15.38 1.17
C PRO A 163 -13.90 14.30 1.40
N VAL A 164 -14.83 14.54 2.33
CA VAL A 164 -15.92 13.59 2.63
C VAL A 164 -16.75 13.27 1.39
N SER A 165 -16.99 14.27 0.53
CA SER A 165 -17.75 14.13 -0.72
C SER A 165 -17.07 13.22 -1.76
N HIS A 166 -15.75 13.04 -1.68
CA HIS A 166 -14.96 12.29 -2.67
C HIS A 166 -14.36 11.02 -2.08
N ARG A 167 -14.97 10.44 -1.03
CA ARG A 167 -14.48 9.20 -0.40
C ARG A 167 -14.75 7.94 -1.21
N ARG A 168 -15.65 8.02 -2.20
CA ARG A 168 -15.93 6.88 -3.07
C ARG A 168 -14.75 6.72 -4.02
N THR A 169 -14.14 5.54 -3.97
CA THR A 169 -13.09 5.14 -4.89
C THR A 169 -13.67 4.58 -6.17
N ASP A 170 -12.84 4.48 -7.20
CA ASP A 170 -13.15 3.69 -8.38
C ASP A 170 -13.55 2.25 -7.99
N HIS A 171 -14.55 1.71 -8.70
CA HIS A 171 -15.13 0.41 -8.38
C HIS A 171 -14.19 -0.74 -8.74
N GLU A 172 -13.54 -0.68 -9.90
CA GLU A 172 -12.63 -1.73 -10.34
C GLU A 172 -11.39 -1.75 -9.45
N LEU A 173 -10.87 -0.59 -9.08
CA LEU A 173 -9.78 -0.45 -8.12
C LEU A 173 -10.14 -1.05 -6.75
N ALA A 174 -11.36 -0.80 -6.27
CA ALA A 174 -11.86 -1.37 -5.01
C ALA A 174 -12.00 -2.89 -5.07
N CYS A 175 -12.49 -3.44 -6.20
CA CYS A 175 -12.59 -4.87 -6.42
C CYS A 175 -11.21 -5.54 -6.45
N ALA A 176 -10.26 -4.99 -7.23
CA ALA A 176 -8.90 -5.53 -7.33
C ALA A 176 -8.17 -5.49 -5.96
N SER A 177 -8.28 -4.39 -5.21
CA SER A 177 -7.76 -4.30 -3.84
C SER A 177 -8.39 -5.33 -2.89
N GLY A 178 -9.70 -5.57 -3.05
CA GLY A 178 -10.43 -6.59 -2.30
C GLY A 178 -9.91 -8.00 -2.58
N GLU A 179 -9.65 -8.32 -3.85
CA GLU A 179 -9.16 -9.62 -4.27
C GLU A 179 -7.72 -9.89 -3.79
N VAL A 180 -6.81 -8.92 -3.93
CA VAL A 180 -5.45 -9.02 -3.36
C VAL A 180 -5.50 -9.30 -1.86
N ARG A 181 -6.35 -8.59 -1.13
CA ARG A 181 -6.52 -8.79 0.32
C ARG A 181 -7.06 -10.18 0.64
N ALA A 182 -8.00 -10.67 -0.15
CA ALA A 182 -8.55 -12.01 0.02
C ALA A 182 -7.49 -13.09 -0.25
N ALA A 183 -6.75 -12.98 -1.36
CA ALA A 183 -5.69 -13.91 -1.74
C ALA A 183 -4.53 -13.91 -0.72
N LEU A 184 -4.07 -12.73 -0.27
CA LEU A 184 -3.06 -12.64 0.78
C LEU A 184 -3.54 -13.28 2.08
N ARG A 185 -4.80 -13.03 2.49
CA ARG A 185 -5.35 -13.62 3.72
C ARG A 185 -5.47 -15.13 3.63
N GLU A 186 -5.88 -15.66 2.47
CA GLU A 186 -5.95 -17.09 2.21
C GLU A 186 -4.60 -17.78 2.44
N VAL A 187 -3.50 -17.17 1.99
CA VAL A 187 -2.16 -17.74 2.18
C VAL A 187 -1.61 -17.49 3.60
N LEU A 188 -1.75 -16.26 4.11
CA LEU A 188 -1.03 -15.79 5.30
C LEU A 188 -1.75 -16.01 6.64
N VAL A 189 -3.06 -16.30 6.63
CA VAL A 189 -3.85 -16.44 7.86
C VAL A 189 -4.39 -17.85 8.00
N ASP A 190 -4.18 -18.45 9.17
CA ASP A 190 -4.76 -19.73 9.56
C ASP A 190 -5.65 -19.56 10.79
N GLY A 191 -6.97 -19.50 10.55
CA GLY A 191 -7.95 -19.15 11.58
C GLY A 191 -7.73 -17.73 12.13
N ALA A 192 -7.31 -17.64 13.40
CA ALA A 192 -7.03 -16.39 14.10
C ALA A 192 -5.53 -16.06 14.21
N VAL A 193 -4.64 -16.89 13.64
CA VAL A 193 -3.19 -16.75 13.75
C VAL A 193 -2.53 -16.65 12.37
N ALA A 194 -1.25 -16.27 12.32
CA ALA A 194 -0.47 -16.31 11.10
C ALA A 194 -0.20 -17.77 10.67
N SER A 195 -0.27 -18.03 9.37
CA SER A 195 0.07 -19.35 8.79
C SER A 195 1.52 -19.72 9.09
N SER A 196 1.78 -21.01 9.31
CA SER A 196 3.16 -21.54 9.32
C SER A 196 3.70 -21.66 7.89
N ALA A 197 5.01 -21.78 7.73
CA ALA A 197 5.62 -21.99 6.40
C ALA A 197 5.10 -23.26 5.70
N ALA A 198 4.83 -24.33 6.47
CA ALA A 198 4.24 -25.57 5.95
C ALA A 198 2.81 -25.35 5.45
N VAL A 199 1.99 -24.56 6.16
CA VAL A 199 0.65 -24.20 5.71
C VAL A 199 0.71 -23.31 4.47
N MET A 200 1.62 -22.32 4.43
CA MET A 200 1.81 -21.49 3.24
C MET A 200 2.18 -22.34 2.01
N ALA A 201 3.09 -23.29 2.15
CA ALA A 201 3.50 -24.18 1.07
C ALA A 201 2.38 -25.12 0.56
N GLN A 202 1.34 -25.39 1.36
CA GLN A 202 0.15 -26.10 0.93
C GLN A 202 -0.81 -25.22 0.11
N ARG A 203 -0.76 -23.89 0.32
CA ARG A 203 -1.70 -22.93 -0.27
C ARG A 203 -1.13 -22.16 -1.47
N THR A 204 0.19 -22.06 -1.55
CA THR A 204 0.90 -21.41 -2.66
C THR A 204 2.19 -22.16 -2.98
N ASP A 205 2.67 -22.04 -4.22
CA ASP A 205 3.98 -22.58 -4.61
C ASP A 205 5.09 -21.71 -3.99
N ILE A 206 5.62 -22.16 -2.85
CA ILE A 206 6.64 -21.43 -2.09
C ILE A 206 7.96 -21.26 -2.87
N ASN A 207 8.21 -22.10 -3.89
CA ASN A 207 9.37 -21.98 -4.77
C ASN A 207 9.25 -20.79 -5.71
N ARG A 208 8.01 -20.39 -6.07
CA ARG A 208 7.74 -19.25 -6.98
C ARG A 208 7.64 -17.92 -6.26
N VAL A 209 7.53 -17.93 -4.93
CA VAL A 209 7.43 -16.71 -4.11
C VAL A 209 8.57 -15.72 -4.38
N PRO A 210 9.87 -16.11 -4.46
CA PRO A 210 10.92 -15.15 -4.77
C PRO A 210 10.67 -14.42 -6.10
N SER A 211 10.31 -15.15 -7.15
CA SER A 211 10.04 -14.56 -8.47
C SER A 211 8.81 -13.64 -8.45
N LEU A 212 7.73 -14.05 -7.77
CA LEU A 212 6.54 -13.22 -7.57
C LEU A 212 6.89 -11.93 -6.82
N VAL A 213 7.68 -12.01 -5.75
CA VAL A 213 8.07 -10.83 -4.99
C VAL A 213 9.00 -9.92 -5.80
N GLY A 214 9.88 -10.48 -6.64
CA GLY A 214 10.65 -9.69 -7.60
C GLY A 214 9.76 -8.87 -8.55
N GLN A 215 8.71 -9.48 -9.10
CA GLN A 215 7.73 -8.80 -9.95
C GLN A 215 6.94 -7.73 -9.18
N VAL A 216 6.51 -8.04 -7.96
CA VAL A 216 5.85 -7.08 -7.05
C VAL A 216 6.73 -5.87 -6.81
N LEU A 217 8.04 -6.06 -6.63
CA LEU A 217 8.97 -4.95 -6.35
C LEU A 217 9.23 -4.07 -7.57
N ALA A 218 9.22 -4.64 -8.77
CA ALA A 218 9.25 -3.86 -10.00
C ALA A 218 7.98 -3.00 -10.14
N ALA A 219 6.80 -3.65 -10.07
CA ALA A 219 5.50 -2.96 -10.12
C ALA A 219 5.33 -1.91 -8.99
N ASN A 220 5.92 -2.17 -7.81
CA ASN A 220 5.96 -1.24 -6.70
C ASN A 220 6.69 0.06 -7.04
N LEU A 221 7.81 -0.02 -7.78
CA LEU A 221 8.56 1.16 -8.20
C LEU A 221 7.79 1.93 -9.27
N ASP A 222 7.23 1.24 -10.26
CA ASP A 222 6.42 1.87 -11.32
C ASP A 222 5.22 2.62 -10.72
N LEU A 223 4.50 1.99 -9.78
CA LEU A 223 3.38 2.63 -9.08
C LEU A 223 3.82 3.80 -8.19
N ALA A 224 5.03 3.74 -7.60
CA ALA A 224 5.57 4.85 -6.82
C ALA A 224 5.86 6.07 -7.70
N HIS A 225 6.44 5.87 -8.89
CA HIS A 225 6.62 6.93 -9.89
C HIS A 225 5.28 7.50 -10.36
N LEU A 226 4.29 6.66 -10.64
CA LEU A 226 2.96 7.14 -11.03
C LEU A 226 2.32 8.02 -9.94
N VAL A 227 2.47 7.65 -8.67
CA VAL A 227 1.95 8.46 -7.55
C VAL A 227 2.72 9.79 -7.40
N ASP A 228 4.02 9.80 -7.71
CA ASP A 228 4.84 11.01 -7.75
C ASP A 228 4.39 11.96 -8.87
N ASP A 229 4.20 11.45 -10.09
CA ASP A 229 3.67 12.22 -11.23
C ASP A 229 2.30 12.84 -10.91
N VAL A 230 1.40 12.08 -10.27
CA VAL A 230 0.08 12.59 -9.85
C VAL A 230 0.21 13.62 -8.73
N ALA A 231 1.17 13.47 -7.81
CA ALA A 231 1.42 14.45 -6.75
C ALA A 231 1.86 15.81 -7.31
N GLU A 232 2.56 15.81 -8.44
CA GLU A 232 2.98 17.02 -9.15
C GLU A 232 1.83 17.72 -9.89
N ASP A 233 0.73 17.03 -10.25
CA ASP A 233 -0.36 17.62 -11.05
C ASP A 233 -0.96 18.88 -10.39
N PRO A 234 -0.85 20.07 -11.02
CA PRO A 234 -1.37 21.33 -10.51
C PRO A 234 -2.85 21.30 -10.11
N ARG A 235 -3.64 20.42 -10.73
CA ARG A 235 -5.08 20.26 -10.52
C ARG A 235 -5.42 19.46 -9.27
N MET A 236 -4.44 18.89 -8.59
CA MET A 236 -4.65 18.16 -7.34
C MET A 236 -5.41 19.02 -6.32
N THR A 237 -6.43 18.41 -5.71
CA THR A 237 -7.27 19.04 -4.69
C THR A 237 -7.24 18.28 -3.39
N GLY A 238 -7.48 19.00 -2.29
CA GLY A 238 -7.60 18.44 -0.95
C GLY A 238 -8.73 19.08 -0.17
N ALA A 239 -9.13 18.44 0.93
CA ALA A 239 -10.13 18.96 1.85
C ALA A 239 -9.64 20.27 2.47
N ALA A 240 -10.42 21.34 2.34
CA ALA A 240 -10.08 22.69 2.76
C ALA A 240 -9.50 22.78 4.18
N ARG A 241 -10.07 22.04 5.16
CA ARG A 241 -9.56 22.04 6.54
C ARG A 241 -8.18 21.39 6.66
N ALA A 242 -7.96 20.29 5.94
CA ALA A 242 -6.68 19.60 5.93
C ALA A 242 -5.60 20.44 5.25
N VAL A 243 -5.93 21.00 4.08
CA VAL A 243 -5.05 21.92 3.33
C VAL A 243 -4.65 23.11 4.19
N ASN A 244 -5.60 23.75 4.89
CA ASN A 244 -5.28 24.87 5.77
C ASN A 244 -4.41 24.44 6.97
N THR A 245 -4.68 23.27 7.56
CA THR A 245 -3.87 22.73 8.66
C THR A 245 -2.44 22.46 8.22
N MET A 246 -2.24 21.85 7.05
CA MET A 246 -0.93 21.59 6.47
C MET A 246 -0.21 22.89 6.12
N ALA A 247 -0.90 23.84 5.48
CA ALA A 247 -0.32 25.15 5.15
C ALA A 247 0.14 25.92 6.40
N ILE A 248 -0.61 25.89 7.51
CA ILE A 248 -0.20 26.49 8.78
C ILE A 248 1.03 25.76 9.35
N ALA A 249 1.06 24.43 9.29
CA ALA A 249 2.19 23.64 9.77
C ALA A 249 3.47 23.94 8.97
N ALA A 250 3.38 23.94 7.63
CA ALA A 250 4.48 24.29 6.73
C ALA A 250 5.07 25.67 7.05
N ARG A 251 4.21 26.70 7.18
CA ARG A 251 4.66 28.07 7.53
C ARG A 251 5.39 28.13 8.87
N ARG A 252 4.95 27.35 9.87
CA ARG A 252 5.61 27.29 11.18
C ARG A 252 6.99 26.65 11.10
N GLN A 253 7.18 25.66 10.22
CA GLN A 253 8.46 24.98 10.03
C GLN A 253 9.47 25.85 9.27
N SER A 254 9.02 26.62 8.26
CA SER A 254 9.88 27.53 7.50
C SER A 254 10.32 28.79 8.27
N SER A 255 9.68 29.09 9.41
CA SER A 255 9.91 30.32 10.16
C SER A 255 10.94 30.13 11.27
N HIS A 256 12.23 30.32 10.95
CA HIS A 256 13.30 30.51 11.95
C HIS A 256 13.43 31.98 12.40
N THR A 257 12.45 32.82 12.07
CA THR A 257 12.38 34.25 12.41
C THR A 257 10.99 34.51 12.99
N PRO A 258 10.83 35.31 14.06
CA PRO A 258 9.52 35.56 14.65
C PRO A 258 8.64 36.29 13.62
N VAL A 259 7.75 35.53 13.00
CA VAL A 259 6.79 36.07 12.03
C VAL A 259 5.81 36.94 12.80
N ILE A 260 5.80 38.24 12.50
CA ILE A 260 4.64 39.08 12.69
C ILE A 260 3.53 38.37 11.93
N ILE A 261 2.61 37.73 12.67
CA ILE A 261 1.48 37.04 12.09
C ILE A 261 0.68 38.11 11.36
N ASP A 262 0.83 38.19 10.04
CA ASP A 262 -0.08 38.93 9.21
C ASP A 262 -1.37 38.12 9.15
N ASP A 263 -2.18 38.28 10.22
CA ASP A 263 -3.51 37.71 10.41
C ASP A 263 -4.53 38.31 9.44
N SER A 264 -4.09 38.98 8.37
CA SER A 264 -4.98 39.52 7.35
C SER A 264 -5.76 38.37 6.69
N PRO A 265 -7.10 38.35 6.83
CA PRO A 265 -7.95 37.34 6.19
C PRO A 265 -7.87 37.38 4.65
N HIS A 266 -7.25 38.42 4.09
CA HIS A 266 -6.97 38.57 2.66
C HIS A 266 -5.76 37.77 2.16
N LYS A 267 -4.92 37.23 3.07
CA LYS A 267 -3.81 36.32 2.75
C LYS A 267 -4.10 34.86 3.15
N ALA A 268 -5.33 34.56 3.58
CA ALA A 268 -5.75 33.21 3.90
C ALA A 268 -5.79 32.38 2.60
N THR A 269 -4.99 31.32 2.56
CA THR A 269 -4.87 30.44 1.39
C THR A 269 -6.15 29.66 1.09
N VAL A 270 -7.05 29.56 2.08
CA VAL A 270 -8.35 28.90 1.97
C VAL A 270 -9.42 29.85 2.51
N THR A 271 -10.53 30.00 1.80
CA THR A 271 -11.60 30.91 2.22
C THR A 271 -12.35 30.39 3.45
N PRO A 272 -12.91 31.26 4.30
CA PRO A 272 -13.72 30.82 5.45
C PRO A 272 -14.91 29.93 5.06
N GLN A 273 -15.55 30.21 3.91
CA GLN A 273 -16.67 29.42 3.42
C GLN A 273 -16.24 27.99 3.06
N ASP A 274 -15.07 27.83 2.43
CA ASP A 274 -14.52 26.52 2.09
C ASP A 274 -14.09 25.73 3.31
N LEU A 275 -13.54 26.41 4.34
CA LEU A 275 -13.24 25.78 5.63
C LEU A 275 -14.50 25.28 6.34
N LEU A 276 -15.57 26.06 6.34
CA LEU A 276 -16.85 25.68 6.94
C LEU A 276 -17.43 24.46 6.23
N ALA A 277 -17.51 24.51 4.90
CA ALA A 277 -18.08 23.42 4.08
C ALA A 277 -17.11 22.24 3.85
N ASN A 278 -15.84 22.38 4.22
CA ASN A 278 -14.75 21.41 3.99
C ASN A 278 -14.69 20.88 2.54
N ARG A 279 -14.86 21.80 1.57
CA ARG A 279 -14.87 21.47 0.13
C ARG A 279 -13.47 21.08 -0.36
N ALA A 280 -13.42 20.46 -1.53
CA ALA A 280 -12.18 20.27 -2.26
C ALA A 280 -11.65 21.64 -2.74
N VAL A 281 -10.40 21.95 -2.42
CA VAL A 281 -9.68 23.15 -2.87
C VAL A 281 -8.34 22.75 -3.46
N LEU A 282 -7.82 23.53 -4.40
CA LEU A 282 -6.50 23.27 -5.00
C LEU A 282 -5.40 23.28 -3.94
N LEU A 283 -4.40 22.42 -4.12
CA LEU A 283 -3.26 22.38 -3.22
C LEU A 283 -2.38 23.63 -3.42
N PRO A 284 -2.18 24.44 -2.37
CA PRO A 284 -1.25 25.56 -2.39
C PRO A 284 0.18 25.06 -2.56
N VAL A 285 1.07 25.89 -3.13
CA VAL A 285 2.47 25.54 -3.42
C VAL A 285 3.17 24.90 -2.21
N VAL A 286 3.00 25.47 -1.01
CA VAL A 286 3.63 24.95 0.21
C VAL A 286 3.13 23.55 0.62
N VAL A 287 1.85 23.26 0.40
CA VAL A 287 1.28 21.93 0.70
C VAL A 287 1.66 20.94 -0.39
N ARG A 288 1.68 21.38 -1.66
CA ARG A 288 2.12 20.58 -2.78
C ARG A 288 3.57 20.14 -2.61
N ALA A 289 4.46 21.04 -2.21
CA ALA A 289 5.85 20.71 -1.91
C ALA A 289 5.96 19.59 -0.86
N GLU A 290 5.20 19.65 0.25
CA GLU A 290 5.21 18.57 1.25
C GLU A 290 4.72 17.22 0.69
N VAL A 291 3.76 17.24 -0.23
CA VAL A 291 3.24 16.03 -0.87
C VAL A 291 4.26 15.46 -1.85
N VAL A 292 4.89 16.30 -2.68
CA VAL A 292 5.96 15.93 -3.62
C VAL A 292 7.18 15.41 -2.89
N ASP A 293 7.60 16.05 -1.80
CA ASP A 293 8.72 15.56 -0.97
C ASP A 293 8.41 14.16 -0.39
N ALA A 294 7.15 13.92 -0.02
CA ALA A 294 6.71 12.63 0.50
C ALA A 294 6.62 11.54 -0.58
N SER A 295 6.23 11.87 -1.81
CA SER A 295 6.22 10.94 -2.94
C SER A 295 7.62 10.66 -3.48
N GLY A 296 8.51 11.66 -3.54
CA GLY A 296 9.93 11.44 -3.84
C GLY A 296 10.60 10.50 -2.85
N ALA A 297 10.38 10.70 -1.54
CA ALA A 297 10.88 9.78 -0.51
C ALA A 297 10.28 8.36 -0.60
N LEU A 298 9.10 8.22 -1.21
CA LEU A 298 8.50 6.92 -1.51
C LEU A 298 9.19 6.26 -2.71
N VAL A 299 9.43 7.01 -3.79
CA VAL A 299 10.17 6.54 -4.97
C VAL A 299 11.55 6.02 -4.57
N ASP A 300 12.30 6.77 -3.76
CA ASP A 300 13.61 6.35 -3.25
C ASP A 300 13.55 5.01 -2.50
N ALA A 301 12.55 4.87 -1.61
CA ALA A 301 12.37 3.64 -0.84
C ALA A 301 11.92 2.46 -1.71
N ALA A 302 11.07 2.71 -2.71
CA ALA A 302 10.65 1.71 -3.68
C ALA A 302 11.83 1.24 -4.54
N GLY A 303 12.69 2.16 -4.98
CA GLY A 303 13.91 1.86 -5.73
C GLY A 303 14.91 1.06 -4.89
N ALA A 304 15.09 1.42 -3.62
CA ALA A 304 15.91 0.65 -2.70
C ALA A 304 15.38 -0.79 -2.49
N ALA A 305 14.07 -0.96 -2.36
CA ALA A 305 13.43 -2.26 -2.23
C ALA A 305 13.57 -3.11 -3.52
N MET A 306 13.38 -2.51 -4.70
CA MET A 306 13.62 -3.19 -5.98
C MET A 306 15.08 -3.60 -6.14
N SER A 307 16.02 -2.72 -5.80
CA SER A 307 17.47 -3.00 -5.83
C SER A 307 17.87 -4.11 -4.85
N ALA A 308 17.28 -4.15 -3.65
CA ALA A 308 17.47 -5.25 -2.71
C ALA A 308 16.92 -6.57 -3.29
N GLY A 309 15.77 -6.52 -3.98
CA GLY A 309 15.10 -7.65 -4.63
C GLY A 309 15.68 -8.11 -5.95
N ALA A 310 16.72 -7.49 -6.50
CA ALA A 310 17.20 -7.76 -7.86
C ALA A 310 17.68 -9.20 -8.10
N GLN A 311 18.03 -9.94 -7.04
CA GLN A 311 18.45 -11.34 -7.10
C GLN A 311 17.28 -12.32 -6.89
N LEU A 312 16.09 -11.84 -6.56
CA LEU A 312 14.91 -12.67 -6.41
C LEU A 312 14.48 -13.21 -7.79
N GLY A 313 14.51 -14.53 -7.97
CA GLY A 313 14.11 -15.20 -9.21
C GLY A 313 15.23 -15.47 -10.21
N THR A 314 16.48 -15.08 -9.94
CA THR A 314 17.64 -15.48 -10.77
C THR A 314 18.23 -16.83 -10.38
N THR A 315 17.81 -17.41 -9.24
CA THR A 315 18.21 -18.76 -8.79
C THR A 315 17.34 -19.86 -9.40
N THR A 316 17.38 -19.96 -10.72
CA THR A 316 17.15 -21.25 -11.41
C THR A 316 18.48 -21.70 -12.00
N SER A 317 18.95 -22.87 -11.56
CA SER A 317 19.97 -23.69 -12.21
C SER A 317 21.45 -23.57 -11.75
N GLN A 318 21.75 -23.69 -10.45
CA GLN A 318 23.13 -24.04 -10.02
C GLN A 318 23.27 -25.18 -8.99
N LEU A 319 22.19 -25.79 -8.50
CA LEU A 319 22.28 -26.96 -7.60
C LEU A 319 22.03 -28.33 -8.27
N GLN A 320 22.14 -28.39 -9.60
CA GLN A 320 22.28 -29.65 -10.36
C GLN A 320 23.42 -29.54 -11.37
N HIS A 321 24.66 -29.49 -10.88
CA HIS A 321 25.84 -29.92 -11.65
C HIS A 321 26.83 -30.61 -10.71
N GLY A 322 26.37 -31.71 -10.11
CA GLY A 322 27.26 -32.78 -9.67
C GLY A 322 27.50 -33.70 -10.86
N GLY A 323 28.54 -33.45 -11.65
CA GLY A 323 28.85 -34.25 -12.83
C GLY A 323 29.94 -33.67 -13.74
N GLU A 324 31.20 -33.90 -13.34
CA GLU A 324 32.43 -33.90 -14.13
C GLU A 324 33.02 -32.59 -14.74
N PRO A 325 34.34 -32.34 -14.54
CA PRO A 325 35.04 -31.20 -15.10
C PRO A 325 35.45 -31.46 -16.55
N SER A 326 34.75 -30.86 -17.52
CA SER A 326 35.24 -30.82 -18.90
C SER A 326 36.12 -29.58 -19.11
N THR A 327 37.42 -29.85 -19.18
CA THR A 327 38.47 -28.91 -19.59
C THR A 327 38.21 -28.38 -21.00
N ARG A 328 37.97 -27.06 -21.14
CA ARG A 328 38.22 -26.36 -22.42
C ARG A 328 38.95 -25.04 -22.20
N VAL A 329 40.24 -25.12 -22.51
CA VAL A 329 41.21 -24.07 -22.76
C VAL A 329 40.68 -23.12 -23.84
N GLY A 330 40.75 -21.81 -23.61
CA GLY A 330 40.25 -20.78 -24.52
C GLY A 330 41.21 -20.38 -25.64
N ARG A 331 40.73 -19.49 -26.54
CA ARG A 331 41.43 -18.32 -27.11
C ARG A 331 40.52 -17.53 -28.08
N PRO A 332 40.86 -16.29 -28.49
CA PRO A 332 40.03 -15.12 -28.24
C PRO A 332 39.50 -14.42 -29.50
N LEU A 333 38.73 -13.37 -29.24
CA LEU A 333 38.24 -12.29 -30.10
C LEU A 333 39.25 -11.87 -31.18
N GLU A 334 38.87 -11.92 -32.46
CA GLU A 334 39.51 -11.13 -33.52
C GLU A 334 38.50 -10.17 -34.15
N ASP A 335 38.82 -8.91 -33.96
CA ASP A 335 38.24 -7.69 -34.48
C ASP A 335 38.76 -7.47 -35.92
N ARG A 336 37.87 -7.28 -36.90
CA ARG A 336 38.23 -6.72 -38.21
C ARG A 336 37.11 -5.84 -38.78
N THR A 337 37.39 -4.55 -38.75
CA THR A 337 36.67 -3.48 -39.47
C THR A 337 36.93 -3.49 -40.99
N LEU A 338 35.84 -3.20 -41.72
CA LEU A 338 35.66 -2.38 -42.94
C LEU A 338 36.60 -2.52 -44.16
N VAL A 339 36.01 -2.90 -45.29
CA VAL A 339 36.38 -2.40 -46.63
C VAL A 339 35.12 -1.96 -47.38
N SER A 340 35.12 -0.69 -47.79
CA SER A 340 34.18 -0.08 -48.73
C SER A 340 34.74 -0.19 -50.15
N ALA A 341 33.91 -0.56 -51.12
CA ALA A 341 34.09 -0.16 -52.51
C ALA A 341 32.73 -0.01 -53.20
N ARG A 342 32.58 1.15 -53.85
CA ARG A 342 31.39 1.73 -54.46
C ARG A 342 31.24 1.27 -55.92
N THR A 343 30.00 1.36 -56.40
CA THR A 343 29.52 1.72 -57.76
C THR A 343 29.95 0.86 -58.96
N ASP A 344 28.99 0.24 -59.65
CA ASP A 344 28.37 0.87 -60.83
C ASP A 344 27.17 0.07 -61.36
N GLN A 345 26.06 0.77 -61.60
CA GLN A 345 24.96 0.35 -62.46
C GLN A 345 25.33 0.64 -63.92
N PRO A 346 24.78 -0.12 -64.88
CA PRO A 346 23.75 0.50 -65.72
C PRO A 346 22.59 -0.44 -66.10
N GLY A 347 21.37 0.11 -66.19
CA GLY A 347 20.28 -0.46 -67.02
C GLY A 347 20.56 -0.28 -68.52
N PRO A 348 19.74 -0.79 -69.46
CA PRO A 348 18.29 -0.50 -69.50
C PRO A 348 17.33 -1.61 -70.06
N CYS A 349 16.04 -1.37 -69.82
CA CYS A 349 14.81 -1.60 -70.63
C CYS A 349 14.53 -2.92 -71.40
N CYS A 350 13.29 -3.42 -71.20
CA CYS A 350 12.27 -3.85 -72.19
C CYS A 350 11.05 -4.41 -71.40
N GLU A 351 9.99 -3.64 -71.16
CA GLU A 351 8.72 -3.56 -71.92
C GLU A 351 7.96 -4.90 -72.14
N ARG A 352 6.86 -5.09 -71.40
CA ARG A 352 5.48 -4.88 -71.91
C ARG A 352 4.46 -4.80 -70.78
#